data_AF-A9KNP6-F1
#
_entry.id   AF-A9KNP6-F1
#
_cell.length_a   1.000
_cell.length_b   1.000
_cell.length_c   1.000
_cell.angle_alpha   90.00
_cell.angle_beta   90.00
_cell.angle_gamma   90.00
#
_symmetry.space_group_name_H-M   'P 1'
#
loop_
_entity.id
_entity.type
_entity.pdbx_description
1 polymer ?
#
loop_
_entity_poly.entity_id
_entity_poly.type
_entity_poly.pdbx_seq_one_letter_code
_entity_poly.pdbx_strand_id
1 'polypeptide(L)'
;MKYMTFNSSCSFAGLANMLSLYDVDTDDKTIARKMRLPFLFSKIEDSYIAGPMLQEAKWFNLFLKPIGFQMSEKEVEVEQLCSYLSNIKCAMLGIYIKPMIKHAVIYTRKLNDKYCFLNNKWENSDEEETIMMTEEELFERLDLTTTVATLSRVEPEVVDIKSSMKNSISVLNSLQNDINTFCNITRNPEELRVAMNFLFRPILLDGITMLELINQDEICNKLKYVQKELLGAIKGTESILLSKKLSLPILNNAIDDYVNLIKKNLNL
;
A
#
# COMPACT_ATOMS: atom_id res chain seq x y z
N MET A 1 3.73 18.44 9.98
CA MET A 1 3.50 17.00 9.72
C MET A 1 3.06 16.83 8.26
N LYS A 2 3.23 15.64 7.69
CA LYS A 2 2.67 15.22 6.39
C LYS A 2 1.52 14.25 6.63
N TYR A 3 0.47 14.35 5.82
CA TYR A 3 -0.80 13.65 6.03
C TYR A 3 -1.11 12.67 4.91
N MET A 4 -1.99 11.72 5.21
CA MET A 4 -2.62 10.87 4.21
C MET A 4 -3.58 11.70 3.35
N THR A 5 -3.52 11.52 2.03
CA THR A 5 -4.38 12.22 1.05
C THR A 5 -5.03 11.29 0.03
N PHE A 6 -4.77 9.97 0.13
CA PHE A 6 -5.50 8.91 -0.56
C PHE A 6 -5.63 7.65 0.30
N ASN A 7 -6.55 6.74 -0.07
CA ASN A 7 -6.84 5.54 0.71
C ASN A 7 -5.59 4.70 0.99
N SER A 8 -5.44 4.24 2.23
CA SER A 8 -4.34 3.37 2.68
C SER A 8 -2.92 3.91 2.45
N SER A 9 -2.76 5.23 2.30
CA SER A 9 -1.47 5.92 2.09
C SER A 9 -0.59 6.12 3.34
N CYS A 10 -0.86 5.44 4.46
CA CYS A 10 -0.18 5.72 5.74
C CYS A 10 1.35 5.59 5.64
N SER A 11 1.86 4.56 4.95
CA SER A 11 3.30 4.38 4.73
C SER A 11 3.90 5.43 3.78
N PHE A 12 3.12 5.97 2.85
CA PHE A 12 3.55 7.04 1.94
C PHE A 12 3.62 8.39 2.66
N ALA A 13 2.61 8.70 3.48
CA ALA A 13 2.66 9.84 4.40
C ALA A 13 3.83 9.69 5.40
N GLY A 14 4.07 8.47 5.87
CA GLY A 14 5.21 8.11 6.70
C GLY A 14 6.55 8.41 6.03
N LEU A 15 6.73 7.99 4.78
CA LEU A 15 7.93 8.31 4.01
C LEU A 15 8.09 9.82 3.83
N ALA A 16 7.02 10.55 3.52
CA ALA A 16 7.05 12.01 3.42
C ALA A 16 7.46 12.67 4.75
N ASN A 17 6.95 12.17 5.88
CA ASN A 17 7.35 12.60 7.22
C ASN A 17 8.83 12.34 7.49
N MET A 18 9.34 11.14 7.16
CA MET A 18 10.77 10.84 7.32
C MET A 18 11.65 11.77 6.47
N LEU A 19 11.28 12.01 5.21
CA LEU A 19 12.01 12.92 4.31
C LEU A 19 12.00 14.37 4.78
N SER A 20 10.92 14.82 5.43
CA SER A 20 10.87 16.17 6.02
C SER A 20 11.93 16.39 7.10
N LEU A 21 12.35 15.32 7.82
CA LEU A 21 13.45 15.37 8.79
C LEU A 21 14.83 15.54 8.12
N TYR A 22 14.90 15.41 6.80
CA TYR A 22 16.07 15.66 5.97
C TYR A 22 15.89 16.89 5.07
N ASP A 23 14.95 17.77 5.41
CA ASP A 23 14.62 19.01 4.69
C ASP A 23 14.14 18.77 3.25
N VAL A 24 13.58 17.59 2.97
CA VAL A 24 12.98 17.27 1.66
C VAL A 24 11.46 17.43 1.77
N ASP A 25 10.94 18.46 1.10
CA ASP A 25 9.51 18.74 1.04
C ASP A 25 8.80 17.91 -0.03
N THR A 26 7.91 17.01 0.39
CA THR A 26 7.07 16.17 -0.47
C THR A 26 5.80 15.76 0.27
N ASP A 27 4.86 15.15 -0.46
CA ASP A 27 3.67 14.50 0.08
C ASP A 27 3.49 13.09 -0.50
N ASP A 28 2.50 12.35 0.01
CA ASP A 28 2.19 10.99 -0.40
C ASP A 28 1.83 10.88 -1.90
N LYS A 29 1.04 11.82 -2.44
CA LYS A 29 0.66 11.87 -3.86
C LYS A 29 1.84 12.08 -4.77
N THR A 30 2.75 12.96 -4.39
CA THR A 30 3.97 13.27 -5.14
C THR A 30 4.89 12.05 -5.19
N ILE A 31 5.06 11.36 -4.05
CA ILE A 31 5.79 10.10 -3.98
C ILE A 31 5.16 9.08 -4.93
N ALA A 32 3.86 8.82 -4.79
CA ALA A 32 3.12 7.84 -5.60
C ALA A 32 3.24 8.14 -7.11
N ARG A 33 3.10 9.40 -7.53
CA ARG A 33 3.23 9.80 -8.93
C ARG A 33 4.66 9.64 -9.45
N LYS A 34 5.66 10.09 -8.69
CA LYS A 34 7.07 10.04 -9.12
C LYS A 34 7.61 8.62 -9.23
N MET A 35 7.18 7.70 -8.36
CA MET A 35 7.51 6.27 -8.50
C MET A 35 6.64 5.52 -9.52
N ARG A 36 5.74 6.21 -10.22
CA ARG A 36 4.80 5.60 -11.19
C ARG A 36 3.89 4.54 -10.56
N LEU A 37 3.55 4.69 -9.28
CA LEU A 37 2.73 3.74 -8.51
C LEU A 37 1.45 3.30 -9.22
N PRO A 38 0.70 4.18 -9.93
CA PRO A 38 -0.51 3.77 -10.65
C PRO A 38 -0.30 2.71 -11.74
N PHE A 39 0.94 2.44 -12.15
CA PHE A 39 1.25 1.47 -13.19
C PHE A 39 1.95 0.22 -12.66
N LEU A 40 1.97 0.04 -11.33
CA LEU A 40 2.67 -1.04 -10.65
C LEU A 40 1.68 -2.03 -10.03
N PHE A 41 1.86 -3.31 -10.37
CA PHE A 41 1.15 -4.46 -9.83
C PHE A 41 2.16 -5.57 -9.56
N SER A 42 1.98 -6.28 -8.45
CA SER A 42 2.83 -7.41 -8.09
C SER A 42 1.98 -8.59 -7.63
N LYS A 43 2.52 -9.80 -7.83
CA LYS A 43 2.03 -11.02 -7.22
C LYS A 43 3.06 -11.48 -6.19
N ILE A 44 2.63 -11.73 -4.96
CA ILE A 44 3.44 -12.31 -3.89
C ILE A 44 2.73 -13.60 -3.49
N GLU A 45 3.39 -14.73 -3.76
CA GLU A 45 2.79 -16.06 -3.59
C GLU A 45 1.42 -16.14 -4.31
N ASP A 46 0.34 -16.36 -3.56
CA ASP A 46 -1.03 -16.44 -4.08
C ASP A 46 -1.81 -15.11 -4.01
N SER A 47 -1.16 -14.03 -3.57
CA SER A 47 -1.78 -12.72 -3.38
C SER A 47 -1.35 -11.71 -4.42
N TYR A 48 -2.31 -10.96 -4.94
CA TYR A 48 -2.05 -9.79 -5.77
C TYR A 48 -2.00 -8.54 -4.89
N ILE A 49 -1.12 -7.60 -5.24
CA ILE A 49 -1.02 -6.30 -4.57
C ILE A 49 -0.80 -5.19 -5.58
N ALA A 50 -1.32 -3.99 -5.27
CA ALA A 50 -1.20 -2.81 -6.10
C ALA A 50 -1.30 -1.55 -5.23
N GLY A 51 -0.98 -0.40 -5.84
CA GLY A 51 -1.20 0.90 -5.23
C GLY A 51 -0.56 1.02 -3.84
N PRO A 52 -1.29 1.49 -2.81
CA PRO A 52 -0.72 1.76 -1.49
C PRO A 52 -0.15 0.52 -0.79
N MET A 53 -0.48 -0.69 -1.24
CA MET A 53 0.07 -1.94 -0.69
C MET A 53 1.50 -2.24 -1.15
N LEU A 54 2.01 -1.52 -2.16
CA LEU A 54 3.41 -1.60 -2.61
C LEU A 54 4.30 -0.70 -1.75
N GLN A 55 4.44 -1.08 -0.47
CA GLN A 55 5.04 -0.27 0.59
C GLN A 55 6.37 -0.83 1.14
N GLU A 56 6.93 -1.84 0.49
CA GLU A 56 8.28 -2.35 0.81
C GLU A 56 9.38 -1.40 0.29
N ALA A 57 10.58 -1.47 0.88
CA ALA A 57 11.74 -0.68 0.49
C ALA A 57 12.04 -0.75 -1.01
N LYS A 58 11.90 -1.94 -1.64
CA LYS A 58 12.11 -2.12 -3.09
C LYS A 58 11.24 -1.19 -3.94
N TRP A 59 10.01 -0.91 -3.48
CA TRP A 59 9.07 -0.03 -4.17
C TRP A 59 9.38 1.43 -3.87
N PHE A 60 9.54 1.81 -2.61
CA PHE A 60 9.88 3.19 -2.25
C PHE A 60 11.21 3.65 -2.85
N ASN A 61 12.17 2.74 -3.04
CA ASN A 61 13.44 3.03 -3.69
C ASN A 61 13.31 3.44 -5.16
N LEU A 62 12.18 3.16 -5.83
CA LEU A 62 11.89 3.72 -7.15
C LEU A 62 11.74 5.25 -7.13
N PHE A 63 11.33 5.83 -5.99
CA PHE A 63 11.31 7.27 -5.79
C PHE A 63 12.58 7.79 -5.10
N LEU A 64 13.09 7.06 -4.10
CA LEU A 64 14.17 7.56 -3.23
C LEU A 64 15.53 7.61 -3.91
N LYS A 65 15.90 6.56 -4.67
CA LYS A 65 17.22 6.47 -5.30
C LYS A 65 17.50 7.63 -6.26
N PRO A 66 16.55 8.04 -7.13
CA PRO A 66 16.75 9.23 -7.99
C PRO A 66 17.00 10.54 -7.25
N ILE A 67 16.57 10.66 -5.98
CA ILE A 67 16.74 11.89 -5.18
C ILE A 67 17.85 11.77 -4.13
N GLY A 68 18.71 10.74 -4.23
CA GLY A 68 19.87 10.56 -3.35
C GLY A 68 19.53 9.98 -1.97
N PHE A 69 18.47 9.19 -1.88
CA PHE A 69 18.09 8.47 -0.67
C PHE A 69 17.88 6.99 -0.95
N GLN A 70 17.99 6.17 0.09
CA GLN A 70 17.64 4.77 0.05
C GLN A 70 16.88 4.41 1.33
N MET A 71 15.81 3.65 1.16
CA MET A 71 15.18 2.93 2.25
C MET A 71 15.79 1.53 2.38
N SER A 72 16.03 1.15 3.63
CA SER A 72 16.42 -0.21 4.03
C SER A 72 15.47 -0.71 5.11
N GLU A 73 15.10 -1.97 5.02
CA GLU A 73 14.26 -2.67 6.00
C GLU A 73 15.10 -3.66 6.77
N LYS A 74 14.84 -3.76 8.08
CA LYS A 74 15.49 -4.73 8.96
C LYS A 74 14.44 -5.34 9.88
N GLU A 75 14.43 -6.66 9.96
CA GLU A 75 13.70 -7.37 11.03
C GLU A 75 14.43 -7.18 12.36
N VAL A 76 13.68 -6.76 13.37
CA VAL A 76 14.19 -6.51 14.71
C VAL A 76 13.31 -7.24 15.72
N GLU A 77 13.93 -8.05 16.58
CA GLU A 77 13.27 -8.66 17.73
C GLU A 77 12.76 -7.56 18.67
N VAL A 78 11.57 -7.73 19.21
CA VAL A 78 10.89 -6.70 20.01
C VAL A 78 11.74 -6.25 21.20
N GLU A 79 12.47 -7.16 21.84
CA GLU A 79 13.35 -6.87 22.98
C GLU A 79 14.57 -6.01 22.60
N GLN A 80 14.95 -5.99 21.31
CA GLN A 80 16.05 -5.19 20.78
C GLN A 80 15.57 -3.85 20.18
N LEU A 81 14.27 -3.68 19.98
CA LEU A 81 13.71 -2.55 19.24
C LEU A 81 14.07 -1.21 19.88
N CYS A 82 13.87 -1.07 21.20
CA CYS A 82 14.11 0.18 21.92
C CYS A 82 15.58 0.63 21.86
N SER A 83 16.51 -0.33 21.98
CA SER A 83 17.94 -0.09 21.77
C SER A 83 18.24 0.30 20.32
N TYR A 84 17.61 -0.38 19.36
CA TYR A 84 17.76 -0.05 17.94
C TYR A 84 17.26 1.36 17.60
N LEU A 85 16.05 1.72 18.05
CA LEU A 85 15.44 3.04 17.82
C LEU A 85 16.29 4.18 18.42
N SER A 86 16.90 3.96 19.58
CA SER A 86 17.72 4.99 20.24
C SER A 86 18.99 5.37 19.46
N ASN A 87 19.40 4.58 18.47
CA ASN A 87 20.61 4.78 17.67
C ASN A 87 20.34 5.30 16.25
N ILE A 88 19.09 5.63 15.92
CA ILE A 88 18.69 6.06 14.58
C ILE A 88 17.98 7.42 14.63
N LYS A 89 18.15 8.20 13.57
CA LYS A 89 17.51 9.53 13.44
C LYS A 89 15.99 9.43 13.33
N CYS A 90 15.50 8.48 12.54
CA CYS A 90 14.09 8.18 12.38
C CYS A 90 13.89 6.79 11.80
N ALA A 91 12.75 6.18 12.08
CA ALA A 91 12.32 4.91 11.51
C ALA A 91 10.82 4.88 11.26
N MET A 92 10.40 4.11 10.27
CA MET A 92 9.02 3.70 10.09
C MET A 92 8.85 2.25 10.54
N LEU A 93 7.78 1.98 11.28
CA LEU A 93 7.39 0.63 11.69
C LEU A 93 5.87 0.55 11.85
N GLY A 94 5.33 -0.66 11.72
CA GLY A 94 3.91 -0.92 11.93
C GLY A 94 3.64 -1.26 13.39
N ILE A 95 2.66 -0.58 14.01
CA ILE A 95 2.14 -0.94 15.34
C ILE A 95 0.66 -1.31 15.27
N TYR A 96 0.19 -2.18 16.16
CA TYR A 96 -1.24 -2.43 16.32
C TYR A 96 -1.90 -1.24 17.01
N ILE A 97 -2.86 -0.63 16.33
CA ILE A 97 -3.74 0.40 16.91
C ILE A 97 -5.08 -0.21 17.37
N LYS A 98 -5.43 -1.37 16.81
CA LYS A 98 -6.56 -2.24 17.17
C LYS A 98 -6.16 -3.68 16.88
N PRO A 99 -6.85 -4.69 17.45
CA PRO A 99 -6.60 -6.09 17.11
C PRO A 99 -6.63 -6.29 15.60
N MET A 100 -5.58 -6.92 15.07
CA MET A 100 -5.38 -7.20 13.63
C MET A 100 -5.25 -5.99 12.70
N ILE A 101 -5.21 -4.75 13.22
CA ILE A 101 -5.05 -3.54 12.40
C ILE A 101 -3.70 -2.90 12.74
N LYS A 102 -2.73 -3.13 11.85
CA LYS A 102 -1.45 -2.42 11.88
C LYS A 102 -1.56 -1.06 11.22
N HIS A 103 -0.87 -0.09 11.80
CA HIS A 103 -0.73 1.27 11.29
C HIS A 103 0.76 1.65 11.27
N ALA A 104 1.21 2.26 10.17
CA ALA A 104 2.58 2.72 10.04
C ALA A 104 2.78 4.02 10.83
N VAL A 105 3.76 4.05 11.73
CA VAL A 105 4.13 5.22 12.53
C VAL A 105 5.60 5.56 12.35
N ILE A 106 5.98 6.82 12.57
CA ILE A 106 7.37 7.27 12.42
C ILE A 106 8.01 7.56 13.78
N TYR A 107 8.94 6.73 14.22
CA TYR A 107 9.81 7.06 15.35
C TYR A 107 10.65 8.30 15.02
N THR A 108 10.68 9.27 15.94
CA THR A 108 11.43 10.53 15.77
C THR A 108 12.48 10.77 16.84
N ARG A 109 12.22 10.39 18.09
CA ARG A 109 13.13 10.59 19.23
C ARG A 109 12.62 9.86 20.46
N LYS A 110 13.49 9.75 21.46
CA LYS A 110 13.13 9.45 22.84
C LYS A 110 13.06 10.76 23.64
N LEU A 111 11.98 10.95 24.41
CA LEU A 111 11.81 12.08 25.34
C LEU A 111 11.55 11.51 26.74
N ASN A 112 12.51 11.70 27.65
CA ASN A 112 12.53 11.04 28.96
C ASN A 112 12.40 9.51 28.77
N ASP A 113 11.36 8.92 29.35
CA ASP A 113 11.13 7.47 29.39
C ASP A 113 10.21 7.00 28.26
N LYS A 114 9.83 7.91 27.34
CA LYS A 114 8.86 7.65 26.27
C LYS A 114 9.47 7.78 24.88
N TYR A 115 9.07 6.89 23.99
CA TYR A 115 9.38 6.92 22.57
C TYR A 115 8.29 7.72 21.84
N CYS A 116 8.71 8.72 21.05
CA CYS A 116 7.81 9.62 20.33
C CYS A 116 7.66 9.17 18.87
N PHE A 117 6.41 8.99 18.46
CA PHE A 117 6.05 8.59 17.10
C PHE A 117 5.11 9.61 16.46
N LEU A 118 5.34 9.93 15.18
CA LEU A 118 4.35 10.62 14.36
C LEU A 118 3.28 9.63 13.92
N ASN A 119 2.02 10.02 14.08
CA ASN A 119 0.86 9.26 13.65
C ASN A 119 0.50 9.63 12.20
N ASN A 120 0.63 8.72 11.24
CA ASN A 120 0.35 9.03 9.84
C ASN A 120 -1.17 9.08 9.58
N LYS A 121 -1.80 10.19 9.99
CA LYS A 121 -3.24 10.41 9.95
C LYS A 121 -3.69 11.21 8.72
N TRP A 122 -5.01 11.29 8.53
CA TRP A 122 -5.62 12.27 7.63
C TRP A 122 -5.56 13.66 8.26
N GLU A 123 -5.37 14.70 7.45
CA GLU A 123 -5.22 16.09 7.93
C GLU A 123 -6.37 16.52 8.86
N ASN A 124 -7.60 16.16 8.50
CA ASN A 124 -8.81 16.52 9.22
C ASN A 124 -9.36 15.41 10.14
N SER A 125 -8.58 14.37 10.48
CA SER A 125 -9.05 13.39 11.49
C SER A 125 -8.84 13.91 12.91
N ASP A 126 -9.60 13.38 13.87
CA ASP A 126 -9.51 13.77 15.29
C ASP A 126 -8.34 13.09 16.03
N GLU A 127 -7.57 12.25 15.34
CA GLU A 127 -6.47 11.50 15.94
C GLU A 127 -5.30 12.43 16.33
N GLU A 128 -4.58 12.11 17.40
CA GLU A 128 -3.39 12.87 17.79
C GLU A 128 -2.29 12.78 16.72
N GLU A 129 -1.55 13.87 16.50
CA GLU A 129 -0.40 13.89 15.58
C GLU A 129 0.79 13.11 16.15
N THR A 130 0.88 13.00 17.48
CA THR A 130 2.00 12.33 18.15
C THR A 130 1.47 11.25 19.08
N ILE A 131 2.08 10.07 19.00
CA ILE A 131 1.87 8.97 19.93
C ILE A 131 3.14 8.86 20.79
N MET A 132 2.98 8.91 22.10
CA MET A 132 4.09 8.73 23.05
C MET A 132 3.83 7.47 23.86
N MET A 133 4.78 6.54 23.82
CA MET A 133 4.65 5.25 24.49
C MET A 133 5.87 4.98 25.36
N THR A 134 5.65 4.36 26.53
CA THR A 134 6.73 3.68 27.26
C THR A 134 7.20 2.47 26.46
N GLU A 135 8.28 1.84 26.93
CA GLU A 135 8.78 0.59 26.35
C GLU A 135 7.73 -0.53 26.42
N GLU A 136 7.09 -0.70 27.58
CA GLU A 136 6.04 -1.70 27.81
C GLU A 136 4.84 -1.47 26.88
N GLU A 137 4.35 -0.24 26.79
CA GLU A 137 3.22 0.13 25.90
C GLU A 137 3.53 -0.12 24.41
N LEU A 138 4.80 0.05 24.00
CA LEU A 138 5.23 -0.21 22.63
C LEU A 138 5.24 -1.71 22.34
N PHE A 139 5.77 -2.52 23.25
CA PHE A 139 5.87 -3.98 23.09
C PHE A 139 4.50 -4.65 23.00
N GLU A 140 3.52 -4.16 23.78
CA GLU A 140 2.13 -4.64 23.70
C GLU A 140 1.46 -4.41 22.33
N ARG A 141 2.03 -3.54 21.49
CA ARG A 141 1.50 -3.18 20.17
C ARG A 141 2.29 -3.77 19.00
N LEU A 142 3.18 -4.71 19.26
CA LEU A 142 4.07 -5.29 18.26
C LEU A 142 3.95 -6.82 18.23
N ASP A 143 4.34 -7.42 17.12
CA ASP A 143 4.64 -8.85 17.10
C ASP A 143 6.02 -9.10 17.73
N LEU A 144 6.38 -10.37 17.92
CA LEU A 144 7.70 -10.78 18.44
C LEU A 144 8.86 -10.20 17.61
N THR A 145 8.65 -10.10 16.29
CA THR A 145 9.55 -9.45 15.34
C THR A 145 8.82 -8.33 14.62
N THR A 146 9.53 -7.24 14.33
CA THR A 146 8.98 -6.13 13.56
C THR A 146 9.96 -5.64 12.50
N THR A 147 9.43 -5.40 11.30
CA THR A 147 10.17 -4.73 10.23
C THR A 147 10.32 -3.26 10.57
N VAL A 148 11.56 -2.80 10.65
CA VAL A 148 11.90 -1.38 10.83
C VAL A 148 12.54 -0.85 9.55
N ALA A 149 11.89 0.16 8.96
CA ALA A 149 12.39 0.85 7.78
C ALA A 149 13.13 2.14 8.16
N THR A 150 14.32 2.33 7.60
CA THR A 150 15.17 3.50 7.83
C THR A 150 15.59 4.14 6.52
N LEU A 151 15.96 5.43 6.55
CA LEU A 151 16.48 6.17 5.41
C LEU A 151 17.97 6.47 5.58
N SER A 152 18.73 6.31 4.51
CA SER A 152 20.11 6.79 4.39
C SER A 152 20.28 7.66 3.14
N ARG A 153 21.28 8.55 3.17
CA ARG A 153 21.72 9.28 1.97
C ARG A 153 22.62 8.39 1.13
N VAL A 154 22.44 8.42 -0.18
CA VAL A 154 23.23 7.69 -1.17
C VAL A 154 23.47 8.58 -2.40
N GLU A 155 24.40 8.20 -3.27
CA GLU A 155 24.52 8.85 -4.57
C GLU A 155 23.24 8.62 -5.41
N PRO A 156 22.70 9.64 -6.08
CA PRO A 156 21.53 9.49 -6.93
C PRO A 156 21.72 8.41 -8.01
N GLU A 157 20.74 7.51 -8.12
CA GLU A 157 20.78 6.39 -9.07
C GLU A 157 19.52 6.39 -9.95
N VAL A 158 19.71 6.09 -11.24
CA VAL A 158 18.60 5.87 -12.17
C VAL A 158 18.01 4.48 -11.93
N VAL A 159 16.71 4.42 -11.68
CA VAL A 159 15.97 3.18 -11.45
C VAL A 159 15.24 2.68 -12.69
N ASP A 160 15.18 1.37 -12.90
CA ASP A 160 14.45 0.75 -14.00
C ASP A 160 12.97 0.53 -13.67
N ILE A 161 12.19 1.62 -13.66
CA ILE A 161 10.74 1.56 -13.44
C ILE A 161 10.03 0.87 -14.62
N LYS A 162 10.60 0.93 -15.83
CA LYS A 162 9.97 0.40 -17.05
C LYS A 162 9.84 -1.12 -16.98
N SER A 163 10.85 -1.82 -16.46
CA SER A 163 10.76 -3.27 -16.26
C SER A 163 9.66 -3.66 -15.28
N SER A 164 9.50 -2.94 -14.17
CA SER A 164 8.40 -3.18 -13.21
C SER A 164 7.02 -2.94 -13.84
N MET A 165 6.87 -1.89 -14.65
CA MET A 165 5.63 -1.64 -15.39
C MET A 165 5.34 -2.73 -16.44
N LYS A 166 6.36 -3.21 -17.16
CA LYS A 166 6.19 -4.34 -18.10
C LYS A 166 5.73 -5.60 -17.38
N ASN A 167 6.32 -5.92 -16.23
CA ASN A 167 5.89 -7.05 -15.40
C ASN A 167 4.43 -6.89 -14.95
N SER A 168 4.01 -5.66 -14.61
CA SER A 168 2.65 -5.36 -14.16
C SER A 168 1.57 -5.72 -15.19
N ILE A 169 1.88 -5.65 -16.49
CA ILE A 169 0.98 -6.13 -17.55
C ILE A 169 0.72 -7.63 -17.41
N SER A 170 1.78 -8.42 -17.21
CA SER A 170 1.63 -9.86 -17.00
C SER A 170 0.84 -10.17 -15.74
N VAL A 171 1.11 -9.44 -14.65
CA VAL A 171 0.40 -9.60 -13.37
C VAL A 171 -1.08 -9.29 -13.52
N LEU A 172 -1.46 -8.23 -14.23
CA LEU A 172 -2.87 -7.90 -14.49
C LEU A 172 -3.58 -8.95 -15.32
N ASN A 173 -2.93 -9.51 -16.34
CA ASN A 173 -3.50 -10.61 -17.14
C ASN A 173 -3.73 -11.86 -16.28
N SER A 174 -2.77 -12.21 -15.41
CA SER A 174 -2.93 -13.32 -14.46
C SER A 174 -4.06 -13.05 -13.46
N LEU A 175 -4.12 -11.84 -12.91
CA LEU A 175 -5.19 -11.41 -12.02
C LEU A 175 -6.57 -11.52 -12.69
N GLN A 176 -6.70 -11.07 -13.93
CA GLN A 176 -7.94 -11.16 -14.71
C GLN A 176 -8.37 -12.63 -14.88
N ASN A 177 -7.44 -13.52 -15.25
CA ASN A 177 -7.73 -14.94 -15.38
C ASN A 177 -8.17 -15.58 -14.05
N ASP A 178 -7.47 -15.26 -12.96
CA ASP A 178 -7.77 -15.80 -11.63
C ASP A 178 -9.12 -15.31 -11.12
N ILE A 179 -9.46 -14.04 -11.35
CA ILE A 179 -10.81 -13.50 -11.07
C ILE A 179 -11.88 -14.25 -11.85
N ASN A 180 -11.69 -14.46 -13.16
CA ASN A 180 -12.67 -15.17 -13.98
C ASN A 180 -12.84 -16.62 -13.52
N THR A 181 -11.75 -17.29 -13.15
CA THR A 181 -11.80 -18.66 -12.62
C THR A 181 -12.52 -18.68 -11.26
N PHE A 182 -12.15 -17.78 -10.36
CA PHE A 182 -12.75 -17.69 -9.03
C PHE A 182 -14.26 -17.43 -9.09
N CYS A 183 -14.71 -16.53 -9.97
CA CYS A 183 -16.10 -16.13 -10.09
C CYS A 183 -17.02 -17.20 -10.72
N ASN A 184 -16.46 -18.19 -11.43
CA ASN A 184 -17.21 -19.27 -12.06
C ASN A 184 -17.39 -20.51 -11.17
N ILE A 185 -17.00 -20.44 -9.91
CA ILE A 185 -17.20 -21.49 -8.91
C ILE A 185 -18.13 -20.94 -7.82
N THR A 186 -19.04 -21.78 -7.34
CA THR A 186 -19.87 -21.43 -6.17
C THR A 186 -18.96 -21.36 -4.94
N ARG A 187 -18.93 -20.21 -4.26
CA ARG A 187 -18.08 -19.93 -3.11
C ARG A 187 -18.90 -19.69 -1.86
N ASN A 188 -18.39 -20.16 -0.72
CA ASN A 188 -18.98 -19.83 0.57
C ASN A 188 -18.57 -18.42 1.03
N PRO A 189 -19.26 -17.82 2.01
CA PRO A 189 -18.97 -16.46 2.48
C PRO A 189 -17.55 -16.25 2.99
N GLU A 190 -16.91 -17.27 3.57
CA GLU A 190 -15.56 -17.15 4.10
C GLU A 190 -14.53 -17.07 2.97
N GLU A 191 -14.63 -17.95 1.97
CA GLU A 191 -13.80 -17.87 0.75
C GLU A 191 -13.91 -16.50 0.07
N LEU A 192 -15.12 -15.93 0.02
CA LEU A 192 -15.36 -14.60 -0.52
C LEU A 192 -14.65 -13.52 0.28
N ARG A 193 -14.73 -13.56 1.63
CA ARG A 193 -14.05 -12.59 2.50
C ARG A 193 -12.54 -12.65 2.36
N VAL A 194 -11.95 -13.84 2.28
CA VAL A 194 -10.51 -13.97 2.07
C VAL A 194 -10.14 -13.37 0.70
N ALA A 195 -10.87 -13.74 -0.37
CA ALA A 195 -10.63 -13.26 -1.73
C ALA A 195 -10.77 -11.75 -1.91
N MET A 196 -11.58 -11.07 -1.07
CA MET A 196 -11.68 -9.61 -1.10
C MET A 196 -10.32 -8.93 -0.98
N ASN A 197 -9.44 -9.45 -0.11
CA ASN A 197 -8.16 -8.82 0.17
C ASN A 197 -7.07 -9.21 -0.83
N PHE A 198 -6.94 -10.49 -1.18
CA PHE A 198 -5.81 -10.95 -2.01
C PHE A 198 -6.10 -10.96 -3.51
N LEU A 199 -7.38 -10.99 -3.91
CA LEU A 199 -7.77 -11.09 -5.33
C LEU A 199 -8.46 -9.82 -5.83
N PHE A 200 -9.49 -9.32 -5.13
CA PHE A 200 -10.29 -8.21 -5.66
C PHE A 200 -9.74 -6.82 -5.32
N ARG A 201 -9.27 -6.61 -4.09
CA ARG A 201 -8.74 -5.32 -3.61
C ARG A 201 -7.70 -4.67 -4.55
N PRO A 202 -6.71 -5.38 -5.11
CA PRO A 202 -5.68 -4.77 -5.94
C PRO A 202 -6.22 -3.98 -7.13
N ILE A 203 -7.34 -4.44 -7.71
CA ILE A 203 -7.97 -3.78 -8.86
C ILE A 203 -9.20 -2.97 -8.46
N LEU A 204 -10.07 -3.50 -7.60
CA LEU A 204 -11.36 -2.88 -7.23
C LEU A 204 -11.27 -1.95 -6.02
N LEU A 205 -10.11 -1.71 -5.43
CA LEU A 205 -9.94 -0.70 -4.37
C LEU A 205 -8.66 0.11 -4.59
N ASP A 206 -7.51 -0.56 -4.59
CA ASP A 206 -6.21 0.09 -4.73
C ASP A 206 -6.03 0.61 -6.16
N GLY A 207 -6.41 -0.19 -7.17
CA GLY A 207 -6.42 0.21 -8.58
C GLY A 207 -7.31 1.41 -8.88
N ILE A 208 -8.50 1.49 -8.28
CA ILE A 208 -9.40 2.66 -8.39
C ILE A 208 -8.72 3.90 -7.83
N THR A 209 -8.18 3.80 -6.61
CA THR A 209 -7.45 4.90 -5.96
C THR A 209 -6.30 5.39 -6.83
N MET A 210 -5.57 4.47 -7.46
CA MET A 210 -4.48 4.80 -8.39
C MET A 210 -4.95 5.51 -9.66
N LEU A 211 -6.06 5.08 -10.26
CA LEU A 211 -6.63 5.71 -11.45
C LEU A 211 -7.13 7.12 -11.16
N GLU A 212 -7.70 7.36 -9.98
CA GLU A 212 -8.09 8.70 -9.52
C GLU A 212 -6.88 9.63 -9.41
N LEU A 213 -5.72 9.14 -8.95
CA LEU A 213 -4.50 9.95 -8.84
C LEU A 213 -3.99 10.47 -10.19
N ILE A 214 -4.34 9.82 -11.29
CA ILE A 214 -3.95 10.15 -12.66
C ILE A 214 -5.15 10.52 -13.56
N ASN A 215 -6.29 10.85 -12.95
CA ASN A 215 -7.51 11.34 -13.62
C ASN A 215 -8.00 10.42 -14.76
N GLN A 216 -8.02 9.11 -14.54
CA GLN A 216 -8.51 8.12 -15.51
C GLN A 216 -9.97 7.74 -15.22
N ASP A 217 -10.87 8.72 -15.37
CA ASP A 217 -12.27 8.62 -14.92
C ASP A 217 -13.04 7.49 -15.60
N GLU A 218 -12.80 7.23 -16.89
CA GLU A 218 -13.54 6.20 -17.63
C GLU A 218 -13.30 4.79 -17.05
N ILE A 219 -12.04 4.39 -16.89
CA ILE A 219 -11.66 3.09 -16.32
C ILE A 219 -12.12 3.04 -14.86
N CYS A 220 -11.90 4.12 -14.11
CA CYS A 220 -12.31 4.25 -12.72
C CYS A 220 -13.82 4.01 -12.54
N ASN A 221 -14.66 4.59 -13.40
CA ASN A 221 -16.11 4.43 -13.33
C ASN A 221 -16.56 2.98 -13.61
N LYS A 222 -15.94 2.30 -14.59
CA LYS A 222 -16.19 0.86 -14.84
C LYS A 222 -15.85 0.01 -13.62
N LEU A 223 -14.70 0.25 -12.99
CA LEU A 223 -14.27 -0.49 -11.80
C LEU A 223 -15.15 -0.17 -10.57
N LYS A 224 -15.53 1.09 -10.34
CA LYS A 224 -16.46 1.47 -9.26
C LYS A 224 -17.83 0.81 -9.41
N TYR A 225 -18.33 0.70 -10.64
CA TYR A 225 -19.57 -0.02 -10.92
C TYR A 225 -19.49 -1.49 -10.47
N VAL A 226 -18.44 -2.20 -10.88
CA VAL A 226 -18.22 -3.61 -10.50
C VAL A 226 -17.93 -3.76 -9.00
N GLN A 227 -17.19 -2.83 -8.40
CA GLN A 227 -16.93 -2.81 -6.96
C GLN A 227 -18.25 -2.77 -6.17
N LYS A 228 -19.22 -1.95 -6.60
CA LYS A 228 -20.55 -1.89 -5.97
C LYS A 228 -21.31 -3.22 -6.07
N GLU A 229 -21.25 -3.89 -7.23
CA GLU A 229 -21.85 -5.22 -7.42
C GLU A 229 -21.21 -6.25 -6.48
N LEU A 230 -19.88 -6.28 -6.40
CA LEU A 230 -19.13 -7.16 -5.50
C LEU A 230 -19.50 -6.92 -4.03
N LEU A 231 -19.48 -5.67 -3.58
CA LEU A 231 -19.85 -5.30 -2.21
C LEU A 231 -21.32 -5.65 -1.89
N GLY A 232 -22.21 -5.64 -2.88
CA GLY A 232 -23.57 -6.12 -2.75
C GLY A 232 -23.64 -7.64 -2.59
N ALA A 233 -22.86 -8.38 -3.39
CA ALA A 233 -22.84 -9.83 -3.40
C ALA A 233 -22.31 -10.45 -2.09
N ILE A 234 -21.27 -9.86 -1.50
CA ILE A 234 -20.59 -10.43 -0.31
C ILE A 234 -21.31 -10.19 1.02
N LYS A 235 -22.41 -9.42 1.05
CA LYS A 235 -23.18 -9.17 2.28
C LYS A 235 -24.05 -10.35 2.71
N GLY A 236 -24.26 -11.32 1.83
CA GLY A 236 -25.06 -12.52 2.12
C GLY A 236 -24.33 -13.54 2.98
N THR A 237 -25.09 -14.47 3.56
CA THR A 237 -24.57 -15.62 4.32
C THR A 237 -24.60 -16.92 3.51
N GLU A 238 -25.07 -16.86 2.27
CA GLU A 238 -25.23 -18.03 1.41
C GLU A 238 -24.03 -18.19 0.47
N SER A 239 -23.79 -19.44 0.05
CA SER A 239 -22.84 -19.70 -1.01
C SER A 239 -23.38 -19.21 -2.34
N ILE A 240 -22.57 -18.46 -3.09
CA ILE A 240 -22.99 -17.81 -4.33
C ILE A 240 -22.01 -18.07 -5.47
N LEU A 241 -22.55 -18.03 -6.68
CA LEU A 241 -21.78 -17.99 -7.92
C LEU A 241 -21.62 -16.52 -8.32
N LEU A 242 -20.42 -15.94 -8.15
CA LEU A 242 -20.19 -14.52 -8.39
C LEU A 242 -20.40 -14.11 -9.85
N SER A 243 -20.18 -15.00 -10.83
CA SER A 243 -20.45 -14.70 -12.24
C SER A 243 -21.92 -14.41 -12.54
N LYS A 244 -22.85 -14.75 -11.64
CA LYS A 244 -24.27 -14.36 -11.71
C LYS A 244 -24.59 -13.03 -11.04
N LYS A 245 -23.64 -12.44 -10.31
CA LYS A 245 -23.80 -11.23 -9.51
C LYS A 245 -22.92 -10.07 -9.96
N LEU A 246 -21.79 -10.37 -10.59
CA LEU A 246 -20.83 -9.39 -11.10
C LEU A 246 -20.86 -9.35 -12.62
N SER A 247 -20.78 -8.14 -13.15
CA SER A 247 -20.61 -7.87 -14.56
C SER A 247 -19.16 -8.15 -15.01
N LEU A 248 -18.79 -9.44 -15.11
CA LEU A 248 -17.46 -9.86 -15.54
C LEU A 248 -17.00 -9.27 -16.89
N PRO A 249 -17.87 -9.11 -17.92
CA PRO A 249 -17.46 -8.44 -19.15
C PRO A 249 -16.98 -7.01 -18.95
N ILE A 250 -17.64 -6.25 -18.06
CA ILE A 250 -17.24 -4.87 -17.72
C ILE A 250 -15.91 -4.89 -16.96
N LEU A 251 -15.74 -5.80 -16.00
CA LEU A 251 -14.49 -5.94 -15.25
C LEU A 251 -13.32 -6.29 -16.17
N ASN A 252 -13.50 -7.27 -17.05
CA ASN A 252 -12.45 -7.70 -17.97
C ASN A 252 -12.05 -6.56 -18.91
N ASN A 253 -13.03 -5.87 -19.51
CA ASN A 253 -12.74 -4.70 -20.34
C ASN A 253 -12.02 -3.58 -19.57
N ALA A 254 -12.40 -3.31 -18.33
CA ALA A 254 -11.71 -2.31 -17.52
C ALA A 254 -10.25 -2.70 -17.20
N ILE A 255 -9.98 -3.97 -16.96
CA ILE A 255 -8.60 -4.47 -16.77
C ILE A 255 -7.81 -4.36 -18.08
N ASP A 256 -8.41 -4.71 -19.23
CA ASP A 256 -7.76 -4.57 -20.54
C ASP A 256 -7.42 -3.10 -20.85
N ASP A 257 -8.34 -2.18 -20.54
CA ASP A 257 -8.11 -0.74 -20.69
C ASP A 257 -6.97 -0.26 -19.78
N TYR A 258 -6.88 -0.79 -18.55
CA TYR A 258 -5.78 -0.49 -17.63
C TYR A 258 -4.44 -1.03 -18.18
N VAL A 259 -4.42 -2.25 -18.70
CA VAL A 259 -3.24 -2.82 -19.38
C VAL A 259 -2.82 -1.94 -20.56
N ASN A 260 -3.76 -1.48 -21.39
CA ASN A 260 -3.48 -0.59 -22.51
C ASN A 260 -2.96 0.77 -22.06
N LEU A 261 -3.47 1.29 -20.95
CA LEU A 261 -2.95 2.51 -20.33
C LEU A 261 -1.48 2.34 -19.90
N ILE A 262 -1.11 1.21 -19.30
CA ILE A 262 0.28 0.92 -18.93
C ILE A 262 1.15 0.83 -20.18
N LYS A 263 0.72 0.10 -21.23
CA LYS A 263 1.44 0.00 -22.51
C LYS A 263 1.67 1.36 -23.15
N LYS A 264 0.64 2.21 -23.21
CA LYS A 264 0.76 3.59 -23.70
C LYS A 264 1.82 4.39 -22.93
N ASN A 265 1.88 4.24 -21.61
CA ASN A 265 2.90 4.91 -20.77
C ASN A 265 4.31 4.29 -20.91
N LEU A 266 4.41 3.08 -21.47
CA LEU A 266 5.68 2.45 -21.84
C LEU A 266 6.11 2.74 -23.28
N ASN A 267 5.24 3.35 -24.10
CA ASN A 267 5.35 3.45 -25.55
C ASN A 267 5.43 2.06 -26.23
N LEU A 268 4.57 1.14 -25.80
CA LEU A 268 4.37 -0.20 -26.37
C LEU A 268 3.04 -0.30 -27.10
#